data_AF-A0A926VAM7-F1
#
_entry.id   AF-A0A926VAM7-F1
#
_cell.length_a   1.000
_cell.length_b   1.000
_cell.length_c   1.000
_cell.angle_alpha   90.00
_cell.angle_beta   90.00
_cell.angle_gamma   90.00
#
_symmetry.space_group_name_H-M   'P 1'
#
loop_
_entity.id
_entity.type
_entity.pdbx_description
1 polymer ?
#
loop_
_entity_poly.entity_id
_entity_poly.type
_entity_poly.pdbx_seq_one_letter_code
_entity_poly.pdbx_strand_id
1 'polypeptide(L)' 'MRIFKQVSYVEMPQGWQTYVFPVYGGFRRYKLLKTLTELEQAKENCVRQGWKMTNATSLVNKMNCFSIQNS' A
#
# COMPACT_ATOMS: atom_id res chain seq x y z
N MET A 1 6.01 -18.69 -3.38
CA MET A 1 6.46 -17.29 -3.60
C MET A 1 6.85 -16.70 -2.26
N ARG A 2 8.11 -16.26 -2.07
CA ARG A 2 8.53 -15.58 -0.83
C ARG A 2 8.19 -14.09 -0.95
N ILE A 3 7.55 -13.52 0.07
CA ILE A 3 7.17 -12.11 0.14
C ILE A 3 7.81 -11.53 1.40
N PHE A 4 8.30 -10.30 1.32
CA PHE A 4 8.66 -9.56 2.53
C PHE A 4 7.42 -9.38 3.41
N LYS A 5 7.58 -9.43 4.73
CA LYS A 5 6.49 -9.18 5.69
C LYS A 5 6.14 -7.68 5.76
N GLN A 6 5.86 -7.09 4.61
CA GLN A 6 5.47 -5.70 4.48
C GLN A 6 4.39 -5.53 3.41
N VAL A 7 3.51 -4.58 3.70
CA VAL A 7 2.44 -4.13 2.82
C VAL A 7 2.54 -2.61 2.76
N SER A 8 2.36 -2.02 1.59
CA SER A 8 2.10 -0.58 1.47
C SER A 8 0.68 -0.34 0.99
N TYR A 9 0.12 0.82 1.31
CA TYR A 9 -1.16 1.23 0.76
C TYR A 9 -1.14 2.68 0.29
N VAL A 10 -1.97 2.97 -0.70
CA VAL A 10 -2.19 4.31 -1.25
C VAL A 10 -3.67 4.59 -1.23
N GLU A 11 -4.04 5.73 -0.70
CA GLU A 11 -5.41 6.26 -0.75
C GLU A 11 -5.74 6.74 -2.17
N MET A 12 -6.88 6.27 -2.67
CA MET A 12 -7.44 6.59 -3.98
C MET A 12 -8.90 6.97 -3.80
N PRO A 13 -9.55 7.60 -4.79
CA PRO A 13 -10.98 7.95 -4.70
C PRO A 13 -11.90 6.77 -4.40
N GLN A 14 -11.53 5.55 -4.80
CA GLN A 14 -12.34 4.34 -4.57
C GLN A 14 -11.96 3.56 -3.29
N GLY A 15 -11.03 4.09 -2.48
CA GLY A 15 -10.53 3.44 -1.26
C GLY A 15 -9.00 3.30 -1.22
N TRP A 16 -8.49 2.31 -0.48
CA TRP A 16 -7.06 2.12 -0.25
C TRP A 16 -6.53 0.92 -1.03
N GLN A 17 -5.73 1.20 -2.06
CA GLN A 17 -5.06 0.15 -2.83
C GLN A 17 -3.82 -0.33 -2.09
N THR A 18 -3.76 -1.62 -1.78
CA THR A 18 -2.61 -2.25 -1.13
C THR A 18 -1.65 -2.90 -2.13
N TYR A 19 -0.37 -2.97 -1.74
CA TYR A 19 0.71 -3.58 -2.49
C TYR A 19 1.56 -4.47 -1.59
N VAL A 20 1.98 -5.62 -2.13
CA VAL A 20 2.90 -6.56 -1.48
C VAL A 20 4.20 -6.62 -2.26
N PHE A 21 5.28 -7.00 -1.57
CA PHE A 21 6.63 -6.95 -2.13
C PHE A 21 7.24 -8.36 -2.13
N PRO A 22 7.18 -9.08 -3.26
CA PRO A 22 7.90 -10.33 -3.43
C PRO A 22 9.41 -10.13 -3.18
N VAL A 23 10.09 -11.17 -2.67
CA VAL A 23 11.55 -11.14 -2.49
C VAL A 23 12.26 -10.99 -3.83
N TYR A 24 11.66 -11.51 -4.90
CA TYR A 24 12.13 -11.38 -6.27
C TYR A 24 11.03 -10.75 -7.12
N GLY A 25 11.34 -9.59 -7.71
CA GLY A 25 10.43 -8.86 -8.60
C GLY A 25 9.58 -7.83 -7.86
N GLY A 26 10.07 -6.58 -7.90
CA GLY A 26 9.34 -5.33 -7.65
C GLY A 26 8.22 -5.38 -6.60
N PHE A 27 7.06 -4.87 -6.99
CA PHE A 27 5.85 -4.82 -6.17
C PHE A 27 4.68 -5.44 -6.94
N ARG A 28 3.69 -5.94 -6.21
CA ARG A 28 2.43 -6.44 -6.77
C ARG A 28 1.25 -5.75 -6.12
N ARG A 29 0.31 -5.32 -6.96
CA ARG A 29 -1.02 -4.89 -6.51
C ARG A 29 -1.73 -6.09 -5.87
N TYR A 30 -2.27 -5.90 -4.67
CA TYR A 30 -2.87 -6.99 -3.90
C TYR A 30 -4.39 -6.84 -3.77
N LYS A 31 -4.87 -5.98 -2.87
CA LYS A 31 -6.30 -5.79 -2.59
C LYS A 31 -6.66 -4.31 -2.50
N LEU A 32 -7.81 -3.95 -3.06
CA LEU A 32 -8.45 -2.66 -2.84
C LEU A 32 -9.37 -2.78 -1.61
N LEU A 33 -9.10 -1.97 -0.59
CA LEU A 33 -9.94 -1.87 0.61
C LEU A 33 -10.87 -0.68 0.40
N LYS A 34 -12.19 -0.89 0.43
CA LYS A 34 -13.17 0.13 0.05
C LYS A 34 -13.58 1.01 1.22
N THR A 35 -13.42 0.53 2.46
CA THR A 35 -13.86 1.24 3.66
C THR A 35 -12.70 1.44 4.64
N LEU A 36 -12.82 2.47 5.47
CA LEU A 36 -11.85 2.73 6.54
C LEU A 36 -11.79 1.55 7.52
N THR A 37 -12.94 0.93 7.81
CA THR A 37 -13.01 -0.26 8.67
C THR A 37 -12.20 -1.43 8.11
N GLU A 38 -12.27 -1.69 6.80
CA GLU A 38 -11.45 -2.72 6.16
C GLU A 38 -9.94 -2.41 6.25
N LEU A 39 -9.58 -1.13 6.16
CA LEU A 39 -8.19 -0.67 6.32
C LEU A 39 -7.69 -0.88 7.75
N GLU A 40 -8.44 -0.48 8.76
CA GLU A 40 -8.05 -0.64 10.16
C GLU A 40 -7.95 -2.13 10.55
N GLN A 41 -8.92 -2.95 10.13
CA GLN A 41 -8.84 -4.41 10.31
C GLN A 41 -7.61 -5.01 9.63
N ALA A 42 -7.24 -4.53 8.43
CA ALA A 42 -6.04 -4.99 7.74
C ALA A 42 -4.77 -4.59 8.49
N LYS A 43 -4.69 -3.37 9.04
CA LYS A 43 -3.57 -2.90 9.86
C LYS A 43 -3.40 -3.76 11.11
N GLU A 44 -4.47 -3.98 11.85
CA GLU A 44 -4.45 -4.81 13.07
C GLU A 44 -3.99 -6.24 12.77
N ASN A 45 -4.53 -6.84 11.71
CA ASN A 45 -4.14 -8.18 11.28
C ASN A 45 -2.68 -8.26 10.85
N CYS A 46 -2.16 -7.23 10.15
CA CYS A 46 -0.76 -7.15 9.81
C CYS A 46 0.11 -7.13 11.07
N VAL A 47 -0.19 -6.24 12.03
CA VAL A 47 0.55 -6.14 13.29
C VAL A 47 0.54 -7.47 14.05
N ARG A 48 -0.63 -8.11 14.16
CA ARG A 48 -0.80 -9.41 14.84
C ARG A 48 0.06 -10.52 14.23
N GLN A 49 0.27 -10.48 12.92
CA GLN A 49 1.09 -11.47 12.19
C GLN A 49 2.57 -11.06 12.06
N GLY A 50 2.97 -9.93 12.65
CA GLY A 50 4.32 -9.39 12.55
C GLY A 50 4.65 -8.82 11.16
N TRP A 51 3.63 -8.34 10.44
CA TRP A 51 3.78 -7.62 9.17
C TRP A 51 3.75 -6.12 9.40
N LYS A 52 4.58 -5.40 8.64
CA LYS A 52 4.59 -3.93 8.62
C LYS A 52 3.62 -3.42 7.55
N MET A 53 2.69 -2.54 7.91
CA MET A 53 1.83 -1.85 6.95
C MET A 53 2.20 -0.37 6.86
N THR A 54 2.53 0.12 5.66
CA THR A 54 3.07 1.47 5.44
C THR A 54 2.12 2.31 4.60
N ASN A 55 1.81 3.52 5.08
CA ASN A 55 1.09 4.51 4.29
C ASN A 55 2.05 5.15 3.26
N ALA A 56 1.77 4.95 1.97
CA ALA A 56 2.54 5.53 0.86
C ALA A 56 1.83 6.70 0.18
N THR A 57 0.62 7.09 0.61
CA THR A 57 -0.21 8.12 -0.04
C THR A 57 0.56 9.42 -0.24
N SER A 58 1.16 9.98 0.82
CA SER A 58 1.84 11.27 0.73
C SER A 58 3.06 11.25 -0.20
N LEU A 59 3.78 10.11 -0.25
CA LEU A 59 4.91 9.95 -1.15
C LEU A 59 4.45 9.88 -2.60
N VAL A 60 3.43 9.07 -2.88
CA VAL A 60 2.87 8.92 -4.23
C VAL A 60 2.29 10.24 -4.74
N ASN A 61 1.57 10.97 -3.89
CA ASN A 61 1.04 12.28 -4.25
C ASN A 61 2.16 13.25 -4.62
N LYS A 62 3.25 13.30 -3.84
CA LYS A 62 4.43 14.12 -4.18
C LYS A 62 5.02 13.73 -5.53
N MET A 63 5.26 12.44 -5.76
CA MET A 63 5.85 11.95 -7.01
C MET A 63 5.00 12.29 -8.24
N ASN A 64 3.67 12.17 -8.11
CA ASN A 64 2.74 12.53 -9.18
C ASN A 64 2.68 14.05 -9.43
N CYS A 65 2.78 14.87 -8.38
CA CYS A 65 2.89 16.33 -8.56
C CYS A 65 4.20 16.72 -9.26
N PHE A 66 5.32 16.08 -8.92
CA PHE A 66 6.61 16.30 -9.58
C PHE A 66 6.61 15.85 -11.06
N SER A 67 5.89 14.78 -11.41
CA SER A 67 5.79 14.35 -12.81
C SER A 67 5.00 15.35 -13.65
N ILE A 68 3.95 15.98 -13.10
CA ILE A 68 3.14 16.98 -13.80
C ILE A 68 3.94 18.27 -14.09
N GLN A 69 4.86 18.65 -13.22
CA GLN A 69 5.66 19.88 -13.41
C GLN A 69 6.78 19.75 -14.46
N ASN A 70 7.15 18.53 -14.84
CA ASN A 70 8.22 18.26 -15.80
C ASN A 70 7.70 17.65 -17.12
N SER A 71 6.39 17.77 -17.38
CA SER A 71 5.70 17.28 -18.60
C SER A 71 5.34 18.43 -19.52
#